data_AF-A0A085WTL3-F1
#
_entry.id   AF-A0A085WTL3-F1
#
_cell.length_a   1.000
_cell.length_b   1.000
_cell.length_c   1.000
_cell.angle_alpha   90.00
_cell.angle_beta   90.00
_cell.angle_gamma   90.00
#
_symmetry.space_group_name_H-M   'P 1'
#
loop_
_entity.id
_entity.type
_entity.pdbx_description
1 polymer ?
#
loop_
_entity_poly.entity_id
_entity_poly.type
_entity_poly.pdbx_seq_one_letter_code
_entity_poly.pdbx_strand_id
1 'polypeptide(L)'
;MGLELEKQGREKFSGNTFLAYLQGLDALGLRSVVRAMVPPRVQRMMDHPPAPTAWLDTDELPLIFNAVMKLQGLEGMRKLGYAATQGTTARFLQPLIQLTLSKQGRHPSVLLSQLSSIFRPFFQGIDFHYKQEGPRSGVLQIRSVTPMGAASWAAWEGTLRILYDECGVSTGVVGHSQISEQGRLATLKVRW
;
A
#
# COMPACT_ATOMS: atom_id res chain seq x y z
N MET A 1 -13.63 -20.94 -32.13
CA MET A 1 -12.71 -19.81 -31.94
C MET A 1 -13.42 -18.80 -31.05
N GLY A 2 -13.47 -19.09 -29.75
CA GLY A 2 -14.11 -18.23 -28.76
C GLY A 2 -13.09 -17.21 -28.28
N LEU A 3 -13.38 -15.93 -28.49
CA LEU A 3 -12.65 -14.85 -27.85
C LEU A 3 -12.87 -14.97 -26.34
N GLU A 4 -11.89 -15.57 -25.64
CA GLU A 4 -11.74 -15.33 -24.21
C GLU A 4 -11.53 -13.84 -24.05
N LEU A 5 -12.60 -13.15 -23.65
CA LEU A 5 -12.52 -11.82 -23.06
C LEU A 5 -11.54 -11.93 -21.88
N GLU A 6 -10.29 -11.53 -22.10
CA GLU A 6 -9.31 -11.31 -21.03
C GLU A 6 -10.04 -10.52 -19.95
N LYS A 7 -10.19 -11.11 -18.76
CA LYS A 7 -10.75 -10.42 -17.61
C LYS A 7 -9.90 -9.18 -17.39
N GLN A 8 -10.39 -8.02 -17.83
CA GLN A 8 -9.78 -6.73 -17.50
C GLN A 8 -9.74 -6.66 -15.98
N GLY A 9 -8.55 -6.90 -15.43
CA GLY A 9 -8.36 -7.14 -14.01
C GLY A 9 -8.72 -5.90 -13.22
N ARG A 10 -9.50 -6.08 -12.16
CA ARG A 10 -9.60 -5.11 -11.08
C ARG A 10 -8.42 -5.30 -10.14
N GLU A 11 -7.96 -4.22 -9.51
CA GLU A 11 -7.02 -4.33 -8.40
C GLU A 11 -7.64 -5.21 -7.31
N LYS A 12 -6.89 -6.22 -6.86
CA LYS A 12 -7.29 -7.03 -5.71
C LYS A 12 -6.31 -6.88 -4.59
N PHE A 13 -6.81 -6.92 -3.37
CA PHE A 13 -5.99 -6.96 -2.17
C PHE A 13 -6.33 -8.20 -1.34
N SER A 14 -5.38 -8.69 -0.55
CA SER A 14 -5.63 -9.83 0.33
C SER A 14 -6.42 -9.43 1.57
N GLY A 15 -7.09 -10.39 2.21
CA GLY A 15 -7.70 -10.20 3.52
C GLY A 15 -6.70 -9.72 4.58
N ASN A 16 -5.44 -10.16 4.46
CA ASN A 16 -4.33 -9.62 5.26
C ASN A 16 -4.13 -8.11 5.05
N THR A 17 -4.18 -7.61 3.82
CA THR A 17 -4.13 -6.18 3.55
C THR A 17 -5.30 -5.45 4.19
N PHE A 18 -6.52 -6.00 4.14
CA PHE A 18 -7.67 -5.38 4.81
C PHE A 18 -7.46 -5.30 6.32
N LEU A 19 -7.04 -6.41 6.95
CA LEU A 19 -6.70 -6.48 8.37
C LEU A 19 -5.59 -5.49 8.76
N ALA A 20 -4.58 -5.31 7.90
CA ALA A 20 -3.51 -4.33 8.07
C ALA A 20 -4.07 -2.93 8.34
N TYR A 21 -5.00 -2.50 7.49
CA TYR A 21 -5.58 -1.18 7.56
C TYR A 21 -6.50 -1.03 8.77
N LEU A 22 -7.25 -2.07 9.17
CA LEU A 22 -8.01 -2.02 10.43
C LEU A 22 -7.12 -1.82 11.64
N GLN A 23 -5.97 -2.50 11.68
CA GLN A 23 -5.00 -2.34 12.76
C GLN A 23 -4.31 -0.99 12.71
N GLY A 24 -4.02 -0.48 11.51
CA GLY A 24 -3.54 0.89 11.33
C GLY A 24 -4.55 1.91 11.87
N LEU A 25 -5.86 1.70 11.65
CA LEU A 25 -6.90 2.53 12.23
C LEU A 25 -6.93 2.43 13.76
N ASP A 26 -6.74 1.23 14.33
CA ASP A 26 -6.67 1.03 15.78
C ASP A 26 -5.47 1.76 16.39
N ALA A 27 -4.29 1.63 15.76
CA ALA A 27 -3.07 2.31 16.19
C ALA A 27 -3.19 3.84 16.16
N LEU A 28 -4.02 4.38 15.26
CA LEU A 28 -4.29 5.81 15.15
C LEU A 28 -5.50 6.27 16.00
N GLY A 29 -6.20 5.35 16.67
CA GLY A 29 -7.41 5.67 17.43
C GLY A 29 -8.61 6.08 16.55
N LEU A 30 -8.64 5.64 15.28
CA LEU A 30 -9.62 6.07 14.27
C LEU A 30 -10.69 5.04 13.93
N ARG A 31 -10.57 3.80 14.41
CA ARG A 31 -11.46 2.70 13.95
C ARG A 31 -12.95 2.99 14.19
N SER A 32 -13.31 3.47 15.38
CA SER A 32 -14.72 3.73 15.74
C SER A 32 -15.34 4.83 14.88
N VAL A 33 -14.65 5.96 14.72
CA VAL A 33 -15.13 7.10 13.92
C VAL A 33 -15.21 6.76 12.44
N VAL A 34 -14.21 6.05 11.90
CA VAL A 34 -14.22 5.60 10.50
C VAL A 34 -15.36 4.61 10.26
N ARG A 35 -15.58 3.67 11.17
CA ARG A 35 -16.71 2.71 11.10
C ARG A 35 -18.05 3.44 11.01
N ALA A 36 -18.25 4.52 11.76
CA ALA A 36 -19.50 5.29 11.71
C ALA A 36 -19.71 6.04 10.38
N MET A 37 -18.65 6.27 9.60
CA MET A 37 -18.69 7.03 8.34
C MET A 37 -18.84 6.17 7.08
N VAL A 38 -18.62 4.86 7.18
CA VAL A 38 -18.68 3.95 6.04
C VAL A 38 -20.05 3.25 5.95
N PRO A 39 -20.47 2.80 4.75
CA PRO A 39 -21.74 2.10 4.58
C PRO A 39 -21.85 0.81 5.43
N PRO A 40 -23.06 0.34 5.78
CA PRO A 40 -23.26 -0.85 6.62
C PRO A 40 -22.54 -2.11 6.12
N ARG A 41 -22.36 -2.27 4.81
CA ARG A 41 -21.59 -3.39 4.24
C ARG A 41 -20.12 -3.37 4.67
N VAL A 42 -19.50 -2.19 4.66
CA VAL A 42 -18.11 -2.00 5.09
C VAL A 42 -18.02 -2.17 6.59
N GLN A 43 -18.99 -1.64 7.36
CA GLN A 43 -19.04 -1.84 8.81
C GLN A 43 -19.01 -3.33 9.18
N ARG A 44 -19.86 -4.14 8.54
CA ARG A 44 -19.87 -5.61 8.75
C ARG A 44 -18.52 -6.24 8.42
N MET A 45 -17.87 -5.80 7.36
CA MET A 45 -16.54 -6.30 6.99
C MET A 45 -15.46 -5.85 7.99
N MET A 46 -15.58 -4.65 8.57
CA MET A 46 -14.70 -4.19 9.65
C MET A 46 -14.91 -4.99 10.95
N ASP A 47 -16.14 -5.40 11.24
CA ASP A 47 -16.49 -6.20 12.43
C ASP A 47 -16.12 -7.68 12.26
N HIS A 48 -16.28 -8.18 11.02
CA HIS A 48 -15.97 -9.55 10.62
C HIS A 48 -15.06 -9.53 9.39
N PRO A 49 -13.75 -9.31 9.58
CA PRO A 49 -12.81 -9.24 8.47
C PRO A 49 -12.75 -10.54 7.68
N PRO A 50 -12.50 -10.47 6.36
CA PRO A 50 -12.28 -11.66 5.55
C PRO A 50 -11.07 -12.47 6.01
N ALA A 51 -11.04 -13.74 5.63
CA ALA A 51 -9.89 -14.60 5.90
C ALA A 51 -8.60 -13.98 5.33
N PRO A 52 -7.46 -14.07 6.05
CA PRO A 52 -6.15 -13.55 5.62
C PRO A 52 -5.75 -13.83 4.17
N THR A 53 -6.06 -15.03 3.68
CA THR A 53 -5.69 -15.54 2.35
C THR A 53 -6.74 -15.28 1.27
N ALA A 54 -7.90 -14.70 1.62
CA ALA A 54 -8.93 -14.37 0.65
C ALA A 54 -8.49 -13.21 -0.24
N TRP A 55 -8.75 -13.31 -1.54
CA TRP A 55 -8.59 -12.21 -2.47
C TRP A 55 -9.88 -11.41 -2.57
N LEU A 56 -9.77 -10.10 -2.39
CA LEU A 56 -10.89 -9.16 -2.36
C LEU A 56 -10.82 -8.28 -3.60
N ASP A 57 -11.89 -8.31 -4.38
CA ASP A 57 -12.11 -7.52 -5.60
C ASP A 57 -13.31 -6.60 -5.37
N THR A 58 -13.13 -5.66 -4.44
CA THR A 58 -14.23 -4.94 -3.80
C THR A 58 -13.80 -3.51 -3.45
N ASP A 59 -14.70 -2.52 -3.52
CA ASP A 59 -14.41 -1.10 -3.24
C ASP A 59 -14.38 -0.73 -1.75
N GLU A 60 -14.46 -1.72 -0.86
CA GLU A 60 -14.65 -1.58 0.59
C GLU A 60 -13.45 -0.90 1.25
N LEU A 61 -12.22 -1.25 0.83
CA LEU A 61 -11.00 -0.63 1.34
C LEU A 61 -10.87 0.84 0.87
N PRO A 62 -11.09 1.18 -0.42
CA PRO A 62 -11.24 2.58 -0.85
C PRO A 62 -12.28 3.39 -0.06
N LEU A 63 -13.40 2.79 0.35
CA LEU A 63 -14.39 3.48 1.18
C LEU A 63 -13.86 3.84 2.57
N ILE A 64 -13.05 2.96 3.18
CA ILE A 64 -12.32 3.26 4.43
C ILE A 64 -11.33 4.41 4.20
N PHE A 65 -10.57 4.37 3.11
CA PHE A 65 -9.60 5.42 2.78
C PHE A 65 -10.27 6.77 2.59
N ASN A 66 -11.42 6.79 1.90
CA ASN A 66 -12.19 8.02 1.72
C ASN A 66 -12.72 8.59 3.04
N ALA A 67 -13.13 7.76 3.99
CA ALA A 67 -13.54 8.21 5.31
C ALA A 67 -12.37 8.86 6.08
N VAL A 68 -11.20 8.23 6.06
CA VAL A 68 -9.98 8.78 6.70
C VAL A 68 -9.53 10.06 6.00
N MET A 69 -9.56 10.11 4.67
CA MET A 69 -9.25 11.31 3.90
C MET A 69 -10.21 12.47 4.25
N LYS A 70 -11.49 12.21 4.49
CA LYS A 70 -12.44 13.23 4.96
C LYS A 70 -12.13 13.75 6.37
N LEU A 71 -11.62 12.88 7.26
CA LEU A 71 -11.31 13.24 8.65
C LEU A 71 -9.97 13.96 8.81
N GLN A 72 -8.94 13.50 8.09
CA GLN A 72 -7.55 13.89 8.34
C GLN A 72 -6.77 14.30 7.08
N GLY A 73 -7.44 14.36 5.93
CA GLY A 73 -6.81 14.70 4.66
C GLY A 73 -5.79 13.67 4.18
N LEU A 74 -4.97 14.08 3.21
CA LEU A 74 -3.92 13.23 2.63
C LEU A 74 -2.85 12.82 3.65
N GLU A 75 -2.54 13.69 4.61
CA GLU A 75 -1.54 13.39 5.63
C GLU A 75 -2.01 12.30 6.59
N GLY A 76 -3.29 12.29 6.96
CA GLY A 76 -3.89 11.17 7.68
C GLY A 76 -3.79 9.85 6.93
N MET A 77 -4.00 9.86 5.61
CA MET A 77 -3.84 8.67 4.78
C MET A 77 -2.39 8.16 4.73
N ARG A 78 -1.39 9.04 4.70
CA ARG A 78 0.02 8.64 4.80
C ARG A 78 0.32 8.00 6.15
N LYS A 79 -0.17 8.61 7.23
CA LYS A 79 -0.02 8.05 8.58
C LYS A 79 -0.68 6.67 8.69
N LEU A 80 -1.86 6.51 8.10
CA LEU A 80 -2.55 5.22 8.06
C LEU A 80 -1.80 4.18 7.25
N GLY A 81 -1.34 4.52 6.04
CA GLY A 81 -0.53 3.60 5.21
C GLY A 81 0.73 3.12 5.93
N TYR A 82 1.39 4.02 6.66
CA TYR A 82 2.53 3.67 7.49
C TYR A 82 2.13 2.82 8.71
N ALA A 83 1.08 3.18 9.44
CA ALA A 83 0.62 2.40 10.59
C ALA A 83 0.17 0.98 10.20
N ALA A 84 -0.42 0.82 9.02
CA ALA A 84 -0.84 -0.47 8.48
C ALA A 84 0.34 -1.42 8.21
N THR A 85 1.55 -0.90 7.96
CA THR A 85 2.75 -1.72 7.73
C THR A 85 3.56 -2.00 8.99
N GLN A 86 3.32 -1.27 10.10
CA GLN A 86 4.01 -1.46 11.39
C GLN A 86 3.35 -2.52 12.29
N GLY A 87 2.11 -2.94 11.97
CA GLY A 87 1.32 -3.89 12.76
C GLY A 87 1.53 -5.36 12.38
N THR A 88 0.45 -6.15 12.38
CA THR A 88 0.52 -7.60 12.11
C THR A 88 0.95 -7.90 10.67
N THR A 89 0.77 -6.95 9.76
CA THR A 89 1.28 -7.01 8.38
C THR A 89 2.79 -6.97 8.31
N ALA A 90 3.47 -6.31 9.27
CA ALA A 90 4.91 -6.43 9.42
C ALA A 90 5.30 -7.91 9.55
N ARG A 91 4.54 -8.73 10.28
CA ARG A 91 4.87 -10.17 10.44
C ARG A 91 4.87 -10.95 9.12
N PHE A 92 4.10 -10.52 8.12
CA PHE A 92 4.05 -11.17 6.81
C PHE A 92 5.00 -10.53 5.80
N LEU A 93 5.19 -9.21 5.87
CA LEU A 93 6.06 -8.46 4.98
C LEU A 93 7.54 -8.62 5.36
N GLN A 94 7.83 -8.66 6.66
CA GLN A 94 9.17 -8.69 7.22
C GLN A 94 9.98 -9.91 6.77
N PRO A 95 9.45 -11.16 6.73
CA PRO A 95 10.19 -12.29 6.18
C PRO A 95 10.66 -12.07 4.73
N LEU A 96 9.83 -11.45 3.88
CA LEU A 96 10.16 -11.15 2.48
C LEU A 96 11.21 -10.04 2.37
N ILE A 97 11.08 -9.02 3.22
CA ILE A 97 12.06 -7.93 3.33
C ILE A 97 13.41 -8.51 3.78
N GLN A 98 13.43 -9.27 4.87
CA GLN A 98 14.66 -9.85 5.43
C GLN A 98 15.31 -10.86 4.47
N LEU A 99 14.51 -11.67 3.76
CA LEU A 99 15.02 -12.54 2.70
C LEU A 99 15.70 -11.74 1.59
N THR A 100 15.11 -10.61 1.18
CA THR A 100 15.69 -9.73 0.17
C THR A 100 17.01 -9.10 0.66
N LEU A 101 17.00 -8.54 1.88
CA LEU A 101 18.17 -7.88 2.47
C LEU A 101 19.33 -8.85 2.72
N SER A 102 19.05 -10.09 3.15
CA SER A 102 20.08 -11.10 3.40
C SER A 102 20.86 -11.49 2.15
N LYS A 103 20.23 -11.41 0.96
CA LYS A 103 20.86 -11.78 -0.32
C LYS A 103 21.64 -10.64 -0.97
N GLN A 104 21.21 -9.40 -0.80
CA GLN A 104 21.67 -8.25 -1.61
C GLN A 104 22.23 -7.09 -0.77
N GLY A 105 22.22 -7.21 0.55
CA GLY A 105 22.70 -6.18 1.48
C GLY A 105 21.60 -5.25 1.97
N ARG A 106 21.90 -4.54 3.06
CA ARG A 106 20.94 -3.69 3.79
C ARG A 106 20.90 -2.27 3.22
N HIS A 107 20.19 -2.07 2.10
CA HIS A 107 20.08 -0.77 1.44
C HIS A 107 18.67 -0.50 0.87
N PRO A 108 18.11 0.72 0.97
CA PRO A 108 16.77 1.00 0.43
C PRO A 108 16.62 0.72 -1.06
N SER A 109 17.65 0.98 -1.89
CA SER A 109 17.57 0.70 -3.33
C SER A 109 17.33 -0.78 -3.65
N VAL A 110 17.84 -1.69 -2.81
CA VAL A 110 17.63 -3.13 -2.94
C VAL A 110 16.15 -3.44 -2.75
N LEU A 111 15.53 -2.98 -1.66
CA LEU A 111 14.11 -3.19 -1.41
C LEU A 111 13.21 -2.54 -2.46
N LEU A 112 13.53 -1.30 -2.85
CA LEU A 112 12.79 -0.57 -3.89
C LEU A 112 12.80 -1.31 -5.23
N SER A 113 13.93 -1.92 -5.61
CA SER A 113 14.04 -2.74 -6.82
C SER A 113 13.27 -4.05 -6.77
N GLN A 114 12.88 -4.51 -5.57
CA GLN A 114 12.20 -5.77 -5.32
C GLN A 114 10.75 -5.61 -4.87
N LEU A 115 10.19 -4.40 -4.97
CA LEU A 115 8.83 -4.09 -4.52
C LEU A 115 7.77 -5.03 -5.09
N SER A 116 7.85 -5.34 -6.39
CA SER A 116 6.92 -6.28 -7.02
C SER A 116 6.96 -7.65 -6.34
N SER A 117 8.14 -8.18 -6.02
CA SER A 117 8.30 -9.45 -5.32
C SER A 117 7.77 -9.39 -3.88
N ILE A 118 8.01 -8.27 -3.19
CA ILE A 118 7.64 -8.05 -1.79
C ILE A 118 6.11 -7.91 -1.64
N PHE A 119 5.46 -7.17 -2.54
CA PHE A 119 4.05 -6.81 -2.42
C PHE A 119 3.07 -7.72 -3.19
N ARG A 120 3.56 -8.55 -4.13
CA ARG A 120 2.73 -9.50 -4.89
C ARG A 120 1.84 -10.42 -4.04
N PRO A 121 2.25 -10.90 -2.84
CA PRO A 121 1.35 -11.69 -1.99
C PRO A 121 0.16 -10.91 -1.43
N PHE A 122 0.20 -9.58 -1.48
CA PHE A 122 -0.78 -8.68 -0.85
C PHE A 122 -1.66 -7.95 -1.85
N PHE A 123 -1.16 -7.75 -3.08
CA PHE A 123 -1.82 -6.98 -4.13
C PHE A 123 -1.74 -7.70 -5.48
N GLN A 124 -2.81 -7.61 -6.26
CA GLN A 124 -2.86 -8.00 -7.68
C GLN A 124 -3.26 -6.79 -8.51
N GLY A 125 -2.62 -6.64 -9.68
CA GLY A 125 -2.87 -5.51 -10.57
C GLY A 125 -2.09 -4.24 -10.20
N ILE A 126 -1.05 -4.36 -9.36
CA ILE A 126 -0.10 -3.29 -9.05
C ILE A 126 1.29 -3.72 -9.49
N ASP A 127 1.94 -2.90 -10.31
CA ASP A 127 3.32 -3.07 -10.75
C ASP A 127 4.21 -1.95 -10.23
N PHE A 128 5.45 -2.30 -9.89
CA PHE A 128 6.46 -1.36 -9.41
C PHE A 128 7.64 -1.31 -10.37
N HIS A 129 8.11 -0.10 -10.63
CA HIS A 129 9.36 0.13 -11.35
C HIS A 129 10.20 1.17 -10.62
N TYR A 130 11.36 0.75 -10.13
CA TYR A 130 12.32 1.63 -9.48
C TYR A 130 13.51 1.87 -10.38
N LYS A 131 13.85 3.14 -10.60
CA LYS A 131 15.04 3.58 -11.30
C LYS A 131 15.90 4.41 -10.36
N GLN A 132 17.13 3.95 -10.12
CA GLN A 132 18.11 4.73 -9.36
C GLN A 132 18.59 5.93 -10.18
N GLU A 133 18.63 7.10 -9.56
CA GLU A 133 19.12 8.35 -10.19
C GLU A 133 20.40 8.88 -9.54
N GLY A 134 20.70 8.44 -8.31
CA GLY A 134 21.93 8.81 -7.61
C GLY A 134 22.29 7.80 -6.51
N PRO A 135 23.38 8.03 -5.77
CA PRO A 135 23.84 7.09 -4.74
C PRO A 135 22.80 6.80 -3.65
N ARG A 136 21.93 7.77 -3.34
CA ARG A 136 20.87 7.63 -2.33
C ARG A 136 19.53 8.21 -2.79
N SER A 137 19.24 8.12 -4.08
CA SER A 137 18.00 8.65 -4.63
C SER A 137 17.59 7.93 -5.89
N GLY A 138 16.30 8.01 -6.20
CA GLY A 138 15.75 7.52 -7.45
C GLY A 138 14.29 7.92 -7.63
N VAL A 139 13.70 7.32 -8.65
CA VAL A 139 12.30 7.47 -9.01
C VAL A 139 11.63 6.11 -8.89
N LEU A 140 10.53 6.07 -8.16
CA LEU A 140 9.64 4.93 -8.08
C LEU A 140 8.38 5.24 -8.88
N GLN A 141 8.00 4.30 -9.73
CA GLN A 141 6.72 4.30 -10.42
C GLN A 141 5.87 3.15 -9.88
N ILE A 142 4.62 3.46 -9.54
CA ILE A 142 3.60 2.49 -9.13
C ILE A 142 2.48 2.57 -10.15
N ARG A 143 2.20 1.46 -10.83
CA ARG A 143 1.18 1.36 -11.86
C ARG A 143 0.06 0.45 -11.39
N SER A 144 -1.18 0.91 -11.48
CA SER A 144 -2.38 0.10 -11.26
C SER A 144 -3.09 -0.20 -12.57
N VAL A 145 -3.64 -1.40 -12.68
CA VAL A 145 -4.50 -1.81 -13.80
C VAL A 145 -5.81 -1.00 -13.86
N THR A 146 -6.23 -0.43 -12.72
CA THR A 146 -7.40 0.42 -12.61
C THR A 146 -7.05 1.80 -12.03
N PRO A 147 -7.79 2.87 -12.40
CA PRO A 147 -7.57 4.17 -11.77
C PRO A 147 -7.74 4.13 -10.25
N MET A 148 -6.80 4.73 -9.52
CA MET A 148 -6.86 4.86 -8.06
C MET A 148 -7.10 6.32 -7.65
N GLY A 149 -7.85 6.52 -6.56
CA GLY A 149 -8.08 7.83 -5.98
C GLY A 149 -6.87 8.36 -5.21
N ALA A 150 -6.86 9.67 -4.94
CA ALA A 150 -5.78 10.34 -4.21
C ALA A 150 -5.51 9.72 -2.82
N ALA A 151 -6.55 9.24 -2.14
CA ALA A 151 -6.43 8.58 -0.83
C ALA A 151 -5.56 7.31 -0.93
N SER A 152 -5.75 6.50 -1.96
CA SER A 152 -5.00 5.25 -2.16
C SER A 152 -3.53 5.54 -2.50
N TRP A 153 -3.25 6.56 -3.32
CA TRP A 153 -1.86 6.98 -3.59
C TRP A 153 -1.16 7.52 -2.34
N ALA A 154 -1.86 8.29 -1.50
CA ALA A 154 -1.32 8.74 -0.22
C ALA A 154 -1.06 7.56 0.75
N ALA A 155 -1.88 6.50 0.70
CA ALA A 155 -1.63 5.28 1.47
C ALA A 155 -0.33 4.60 1.02
N TRP A 156 -0.06 4.52 -0.29
CA TRP A 156 1.21 4.02 -0.82
C TRP A 156 2.42 4.85 -0.35
N GLU A 157 2.31 6.18 -0.38
CA GLU A 157 3.36 7.08 0.14
C GLU A 157 3.74 6.76 1.59
N GLY A 158 2.74 6.51 2.43
CA GLY A 158 2.94 6.07 3.82
C GLY A 158 3.52 4.66 3.92
N THR A 159 2.95 3.72 3.18
CA THR A 159 3.33 2.29 3.16
C THR A 159 4.82 2.13 2.85
N LEU A 160 5.33 2.85 1.85
CA LEU A 160 6.73 2.75 1.40
C LEU A 160 7.76 3.20 2.43
N ARG A 161 7.34 3.94 3.47
CA ARG A 161 8.26 4.38 4.53
C ARG A 161 8.87 3.22 5.31
N ILE A 162 8.17 2.08 5.41
CA ILE A 162 8.66 0.89 6.12
C ILE A 162 10.00 0.39 5.58
N LEU A 163 10.27 0.57 4.28
CA LEU A 163 11.49 0.07 3.65
C LEU A 163 12.74 0.77 4.21
N TYR A 164 12.61 2.05 4.58
CA TYR A 164 13.71 2.80 5.17
C TYR A 164 13.94 2.36 6.62
N ASP A 165 12.87 2.19 7.39
CA ASP A 165 12.95 1.71 8.77
C ASP A 165 13.63 0.34 8.85
N GLU A 166 13.26 -0.59 7.96
CA GLU A 166 13.86 -1.93 7.87
C GLU A 166 15.35 -1.87 7.48
N CYS A 167 15.76 -0.83 6.76
CA CYS A 167 17.17 -0.55 6.46
C CYS A 167 17.89 0.26 7.55
N GLY A 168 17.22 0.67 8.63
CA GLY A 168 17.78 1.53 9.67
C GLY A 168 18.00 2.98 9.24
N VAL A 169 17.26 3.45 8.24
CA VAL A 169 17.36 4.81 7.69
C VAL A 169 16.21 5.67 8.25
N SER A 170 16.54 6.59 9.15
CA SER A 170 15.56 7.51 9.76
C SER A 170 15.27 8.77 8.93
N THR A 171 16.15 9.11 7.98
CA THR A 171 16.07 10.32 7.13
C THR A 171 15.47 10.06 5.75
N GLY A 172 14.94 8.86 5.52
CA GLY A 172 14.32 8.46 4.27
C GLY A 172 13.10 9.30 3.95
N VAL A 173 12.97 9.71 2.69
CA VAL A 173 11.84 10.53 2.22
C VAL A 173 11.20 9.86 1.01
N VAL A 174 9.88 9.66 1.11
CA VAL A 174 9.00 9.34 -0.01
C VAL A 174 8.29 10.63 -0.40
N GLY A 175 8.56 11.13 -1.61
CA GLY A 175 7.91 12.31 -2.14
C GLY A 175 6.44 12.07 -2.49
N HIS A 176 5.68 13.15 -2.67
CA HIS A 176 4.27 13.05 -3.08
C HIS A 176 4.13 12.47 -4.48
N SER A 177 3.08 11.67 -4.66
CA SER A 177 2.74 11.04 -5.92
C SER A 177 2.38 12.08 -6.96
N GLN A 178 3.11 12.10 -8.06
CA GLN A 178 2.70 12.76 -9.30
C GLN A 178 1.85 11.77 -10.09
N ILE A 179 0.54 12.02 -10.10
CA ILE A 179 -0.45 11.12 -10.70
C ILE A 179 -0.59 11.44 -12.19
N SER A 180 -0.52 10.42 -13.04
CA SER A 180 -0.70 10.51 -14.48
C SER A 180 -1.51 9.33 -15.02
N GLU A 181 -1.65 9.24 -16.34
CA GLU A 181 -2.37 8.17 -17.04
C GLU A 181 -3.79 7.93 -16.50
N GLN A 182 -4.54 9.02 -16.33
CA GLN A 182 -5.92 8.99 -15.82
C GLN A 182 -6.04 8.35 -14.43
N GLY A 183 -5.01 8.50 -13.59
CA GLY A 183 -5.02 7.95 -12.23
C GLY A 183 -4.49 6.52 -12.12
N ARG A 184 -3.90 5.97 -13.18
CA ARG A 184 -3.30 4.62 -13.18
C ARG A 184 -1.82 4.58 -12.84
N LEU A 185 -1.12 5.71 -12.93
CA LEU A 185 0.32 5.77 -12.66
C LEU A 185 0.61 6.83 -11.61
N ALA A 186 1.36 6.46 -10.58
CA ALA A 186 1.98 7.38 -9.64
C ALA A 186 3.50 7.35 -9.80
N THR A 187 4.10 8.53 -9.94
CA THR A 187 5.56 8.71 -9.93
C THR A 187 5.98 9.42 -8.64
N LEU A 188 6.90 8.81 -7.90
CA LEU A 188 7.38 9.29 -6.61
C LEU A 188 8.90 9.45 -6.64
N LYS A 189 9.41 10.58 -6.15
CA LYS A 189 10.84 10.74 -5.87
C LYS A 189 11.15 10.13 -4.51
N VAL A 190 12.21 9.34 -4.44
CA VAL A 190 12.66 8.67 -3.21
C VAL A 190 14.11 9.04 -2.90
N ARG A 191 14.44 9.25 -1.63
CA ARG A 191 15.82 9.56 -1.18
C ARG A 191 16.09 9.11 0.25
N TRP A 192 17.35 8.86 0.60
CA TRP A 192 17.80 8.47 1.94
C TRP A 192 19.17 9.02 2.34
#